data_AF-A0A2V7FNU9-F1
#
_entry.id   AF-A0A2V7FNU9-F1
#
_cell.length_a   1.000
_cell.length_b   1.000
_cell.length_c   1.000
_cell.angle_alpha   90.00
_cell.angle_beta   90.00
_cell.angle_gamma   90.00
#
_symmetry.space_group_name_H-M   'P 1'
#
loop_
_entity.id
_entity.type
_entity.pdbx_description
1 polymer ?
#
loop_
_entity_poly.entity_id
_entity_poly.type
_entity_poly.pdbx_seq_one_letter_code
_entity_poly.pdbx_strand_id
1 'polypeptide(L)'
;RRPLEQSVARLDALVAERPARFDGGPPRPERDGEPLARALAARAATLVAPAPPGWRRRLNGRVAAIFPRLSALADRITVEPGLLDEARYLREAMLSYGVEPEVEVVGVEPTEAEIARARGRAQTADATILFLYDAHLYPSNRQLLDSLQSGARALAVVLMRDPYDAEYLRGGTAGVTAYGWRKCQLDAVLTRVLA
;
A
#
# COMPACT_ATOMS: atom_id res chain seq x y z
N ARG A 1 -19.33 3.19 44.37
CA ARG A 1 -18.87 4.60 44.29
C ARG A 1 -17.35 4.72 44.44
N ARG A 2 -16.73 4.09 45.45
CA ARG A 2 -15.27 4.06 45.64
C ARG A 2 -14.40 3.73 44.39
N PRO A 3 -14.75 2.76 43.51
CA PRO A 3 -13.96 2.50 42.30
C PRO A 3 -14.03 3.62 41.26
N LEU A 4 -15.16 4.34 41.21
CA LEU A 4 -15.32 5.51 40.32
C LEU A 4 -14.47 6.68 40.81
N GLU A 5 -14.50 6.96 42.11
CA GLU A 5 -13.66 8.00 42.74
C GLU A 5 -12.17 7.75 42.52
N GLN A 6 -11.74 6.49 42.61
CA GLN A 6 -10.37 6.09 42.31
C GLN A 6 -10.01 6.28 40.83
N SER A 7 -10.93 6.03 39.91
CA SER A 7 -10.72 6.30 38.48
C SER A 7 -10.61 7.80 38.19
N VAL A 8 -11.47 8.62 38.81
CA VAL A 8 -11.42 10.09 38.68
C VAL A 8 -10.09 10.61 39.21
N ALA A 9 -9.66 10.19 40.40
CA ALA A 9 -8.39 10.62 40.98
C ALA A 9 -7.17 10.26 40.10
N ARG A 10 -7.21 9.12 39.38
CA ARG A 10 -6.17 8.76 38.40
C ARG A 10 -6.16 9.67 37.18
N LEU A 11 -7.34 10.06 36.67
CA LEU A 11 -7.44 11.00 35.56
C LEU A 11 -6.95 12.38 35.97
N ASP A 12 -7.35 12.87 37.15
CA ASP A 12 -6.93 14.17 37.68
C ASP A 12 -5.41 14.22 37.89
N ALA A 13 -4.82 13.15 38.45
CA ALA A 13 -3.37 13.03 38.57
C ALA A 13 -2.67 13.07 37.21
N LEU A 14 -3.20 12.34 36.20
CA LEU A 14 -2.63 12.34 34.85
C LEU A 14 -2.71 13.72 34.17
N VAL A 15 -3.80 14.46 34.39
CA VAL A 15 -3.96 15.84 33.90
C VAL A 15 -2.94 16.76 34.56
N ALA A 16 -2.81 16.66 35.89
CA ALA A 16 -1.86 17.46 36.66
C ALA A 16 -0.39 17.19 36.29
N GLU A 17 -0.05 15.95 35.92
CA GLU A 17 1.30 15.58 35.45
C GLU A 17 1.62 16.07 34.04
N ARG A 18 0.59 16.36 33.22
CA ARG A 18 0.75 16.69 31.79
C ARG A 18 -0.02 17.96 31.39
N PRO A 19 0.16 19.09 32.11
CA PRO A 19 -0.61 20.32 31.86
C PRO A 19 -0.42 20.82 30.41
N ALA A 20 0.80 20.73 29.90
CA ALA A 20 1.14 21.12 28.52
C ALA A 20 0.33 20.38 27.43
N ARG A 21 -0.18 19.16 27.71
CA ARG A 21 -1.05 18.41 26.78
C ARG A 21 -2.43 19.05 26.63
N PHE A 22 -2.88 19.78 27.65
CA PHE A 22 -4.18 20.45 27.70
C PHE A 22 -4.06 21.96 27.40
N ASP A 23 -2.88 22.55 27.62
CA ASP A 23 -2.60 23.96 27.32
C ASP A 23 -2.35 24.23 25.81
N GLY A 24 -1.91 23.21 25.06
CA GLY A 24 -1.26 23.34 23.74
C GLY A 24 -2.14 23.66 22.51
N GLY A 25 -3.39 24.09 22.69
CA GLY A 25 -4.30 24.36 21.57
C GLY A 25 -4.61 23.11 20.71
N PRO A 26 -5.23 23.27 19.53
CA PRO A 26 -5.53 22.14 18.65
C PRO A 26 -4.24 21.47 18.15
N PRO A 27 -4.19 20.13 18.06
CA PRO A 27 -3.02 19.40 17.58
C PRO A 27 -2.66 19.84 16.16
N ARG A 28 -1.37 19.93 15.86
CA ARG A 28 -0.83 20.28 14.54
C ARG A 28 0.23 19.26 14.11
N PRO A 29 0.35 18.96 12.81
CA PRO A 29 1.44 18.13 12.34
C PRO A 29 2.78 18.81 12.61
N GLU A 30 3.76 18.01 13.05
CA GLU A 30 5.14 18.47 13.21
C GLU A 30 5.73 18.88 11.86
N ARG A 31 6.47 19.99 11.84
CA ARG A 31 7.04 20.56 10.61
C ARG A 31 7.90 19.54 9.83
N ASP A 32 8.68 18.76 10.56
CA ASP A 32 9.61 17.78 9.98
C ASP A 32 9.03 16.36 9.92
N GLY A 33 7.75 16.18 10.29
CA GLY A 33 7.11 14.88 10.39
C GLY A 33 7.03 14.16 9.03
N GLU A 34 6.63 14.86 7.98
CA GLU A 34 6.48 14.28 6.64
C GLU A 34 7.83 13.89 6.00
N PRO A 35 8.87 14.75 5.98
CA PRO A 35 10.21 14.34 5.56
C PRO A 35 10.75 13.13 6.34
N LEU A 36 10.59 13.11 7.66
CA LEU A 36 11.04 12.00 8.50
C LEU A 36 10.29 10.69 8.16
N ALA A 37 8.96 10.76 8.01
CA ALA A 37 8.15 9.60 7.65
C ALA A 37 8.57 9.00 6.29
N ARG A 38 8.85 9.85 5.29
CA ARG A 38 9.39 9.40 3.99
C ARG A 38 10.75 8.72 4.13
N ALA A 39 11.66 9.31 4.90
CA ALA A 39 13.00 8.75 5.10
C ALA A 39 12.93 7.37 5.79
N LEU A 40 12.04 7.21 6.78
CA LEU A 40 11.82 5.93 7.45
C LEU A 40 11.18 4.90 6.50
N ALA A 41 10.17 5.29 5.73
CA ALA A 41 9.53 4.41 4.76
C ALA A 41 10.51 3.91 3.68
N ALA A 42 11.35 4.80 3.14
CA ALA A 42 12.38 4.43 2.16
C ALA A 42 13.39 3.41 2.71
N ARG A 43 13.77 3.57 3.98
CA ARG A 43 14.66 2.62 4.69
C ARG A 43 13.98 1.30 4.99
N ALA A 44 12.69 1.31 5.31
CA ALA A 44 11.90 0.10 5.61
C ALA A 44 11.53 -0.70 4.36
N ALA A 45 11.42 -0.04 3.20
CA ALA A 45 11.07 -0.70 1.94
C ALA A 45 12.08 -1.82 1.60
N THR A 46 11.57 -3.04 1.54
CA THR A 46 12.36 -4.27 1.46
C THR A 46 11.91 -5.11 0.28
N LEU A 47 12.87 -5.63 -0.50
CA LEU A 47 12.61 -6.68 -1.48
C LEU A 47 12.59 -8.02 -0.76
N VAL A 48 11.46 -8.71 -0.80
CA VAL A 48 11.28 -10.04 -0.21
C VAL A 48 11.42 -11.16 -1.26
N ALA A 49 11.24 -10.82 -2.55
CA ALA A 49 11.59 -11.67 -3.68
C ALA A 49 12.19 -10.80 -4.81
N PRO A 50 13.28 -11.25 -5.46
CA PRO A 50 13.98 -10.46 -6.46
C PRO A 50 13.12 -10.24 -7.71
N ALA A 51 13.35 -9.11 -8.39
CA ALA A 51 12.69 -8.83 -9.66
C ALA A 51 13.13 -9.81 -10.77
N PRO A 52 12.23 -10.21 -11.68
CA PRO A 52 12.59 -11.09 -12.77
C PRO A 52 13.61 -10.44 -13.72
N PRO A 53 14.44 -11.24 -14.43
CA PRO A 53 15.36 -10.72 -15.42
C PRO A 53 14.66 -9.82 -16.46
N GLY A 54 15.27 -8.68 -16.76
CA GLY A 54 14.73 -7.72 -17.72
C GLY A 54 13.56 -6.88 -17.21
N TRP A 55 13.20 -6.94 -15.92
CA TRP A 55 12.13 -6.13 -15.31
C TRP A 55 12.18 -4.66 -15.73
N ARG A 56 13.34 -4.00 -15.62
CA ARG A 56 13.49 -2.58 -16.00
C ARG A 56 13.24 -2.30 -17.47
N ARG A 57 13.66 -3.19 -18.36
CA ARG A 57 13.36 -3.05 -19.79
C ARG A 57 11.86 -3.13 -20.07
N ARG A 58 11.13 -3.95 -19.31
CA ARG A 58 9.68 -4.12 -19.47
C ARG A 58 8.88 -2.91 -18.99
N LEU A 59 9.41 -2.14 -18.03
CA LEU A 59 8.79 -0.88 -17.58
C LEU A 59 8.76 0.20 -18.68
N ASN A 60 9.60 0.09 -19.72
CA ASN A 60 9.55 0.97 -20.89
C ASN A 60 8.42 0.62 -21.87
N GLY A 61 7.70 -0.49 -21.64
CA GLY A 61 6.57 -0.92 -22.44
C GLY A 61 5.23 -0.52 -21.81
N ARG A 62 4.19 -1.32 -22.06
CA ARG A 62 2.89 -1.13 -21.41
C ARG A 62 2.96 -1.62 -19.96
N VAL A 63 2.65 -0.74 -19.01
CA VAL A 63 2.63 -1.09 -17.58
C VAL A 63 1.20 -1.10 -17.06
N ALA A 64 0.77 -2.21 -16.48
CA ALA A 64 -0.48 -2.28 -15.74
C ALA A 64 -0.23 -2.12 -14.24
N ALA A 65 -1.03 -1.30 -13.56
CA ALA A 65 -1.02 -1.17 -12.11
C ALA A 65 -2.39 -1.55 -11.55
N ILE A 66 -2.43 -2.63 -10.76
CA ILE A 66 -3.67 -3.17 -10.18
C ILE A 66 -3.70 -2.77 -8.70
N PHE A 67 -4.68 -1.98 -8.30
CA PHE A 67 -4.70 -1.34 -6.98
C PHE A 67 -6.04 -1.52 -6.26
N PRO A 68 -6.06 -1.79 -4.94
CA PRO A 68 -7.29 -1.93 -4.19
C PRO A 68 -7.94 -0.56 -3.92
N ARG A 69 -9.26 -0.49 -3.97
CA ARG A 69 -10.07 0.72 -3.71
C ARG A 69 -10.06 1.07 -2.21
N LEU A 70 -8.99 1.69 -1.75
CA LEU A 70 -8.83 2.11 -0.35
C LEU A 70 -9.84 3.16 0.08
N SER A 71 -10.29 4.01 -0.84
CA SER A 71 -11.37 4.99 -0.62
C SER A 71 -12.65 4.35 -0.06
N ALA A 72 -12.94 3.08 -0.40
CA ALA A 72 -14.07 2.34 0.17
C ALA A 72 -13.93 2.06 1.68
N LEU A 73 -12.74 2.22 2.24
CA LEU A 73 -12.44 2.06 3.67
C LEU A 73 -12.44 3.39 4.43
N ALA A 74 -12.51 4.54 3.74
CA ALA A 74 -12.29 5.87 4.33
C ALA A 74 -13.31 6.23 5.43
N ASP A 75 -14.52 5.68 5.38
CA ASP A 75 -15.55 5.88 6.42
C ASP A 75 -15.28 5.08 7.71
N ARG A 76 -14.37 4.10 7.64
CA ARG A 76 -14.10 3.16 8.74
C ARG A 76 -12.71 3.32 9.34
N ILE A 77 -11.74 3.72 8.51
CA ILE A 77 -10.34 3.89 8.90
C ILE A 77 -9.75 5.13 8.22
N THR A 78 -8.68 5.66 8.80
CA THR A 78 -7.99 6.82 8.23
C THR A 78 -7.30 6.47 6.92
N VAL A 79 -7.86 6.97 5.81
CA VAL A 79 -7.22 7.00 4.49
C VAL A 79 -6.76 8.43 4.21
N GLU A 80 -5.52 8.58 3.74
CA GLU A 80 -4.96 9.91 3.44
C GLU A 80 -5.72 10.55 2.26
N PRO A 81 -6.02 11.86 2.29
CA PRO A 81 -6.75 12.52 1.20
C PRO A 81 -6.12 12.31 -0.18
N GLY A 82 -4.78 12.26 -0.25
CA GLY A 82 -4.04 11.99 -1.50
C GLY A 82 -4.17 10.56 -2.03
N LEU A 83 -4.78 9.64 -1.28
CA LEU A 83 -5.05 8.26 -1.68
C LEU A 83 -6.55 7.99 -1.96
N LEU A 84 -7.42 9.00 -1.84
CA LEU A 84 -8.86 8.85 -2.13
C LEU A 84 -9.17 8.77 -3.62
N ASP A 85 -8.25 9.19 -4.48
CA ASP A 85 -8.27 8.98 -5.93
C ASP A 85 -7.07 8.11 -6.31
N GLU A 86 -7.22 6.80 -6.20
CA GLU A 86 -6.14 5.83 -6.34
C GLU A 86 -5.54 5.85 -7.75
N ALA A 87 -6.39 6.08 -8.76
CA ALA A 87 -5.95 6.14 -10.14
C ALA A 87 -5.15 7.41 -10.43
N ARG A 88 -5.54 8.57 -9.89
CA ARG A 88 -4.72 9.79 -9.97
C ARG A 88 -3.40 9.60 -9.24
N TYR A 89 -3.44 9.08 -8.01
CA TYR A 89 -2.26 8.84 -7.19
C TYR A 89 -1.20 8.02 -7.94
N LEU A 90 -1.58 6.85 -8.48
CA LEU A 90 -0.63 5.97 -9.16
C LEU A 90 -0.07 6.60 -10.43
N ARG A 91 -0.89 7.29 -11.23
CA ARG A 91 -0.40 7.97 -12.44
C ARG A 91 0.65 9.01 -12.09
N GLU A 92 0.37 9.88 -11.11
CA GLU A 92 1.31 10.93 -10.69
C GLU A 92 2.59 10.34 -10.08
N ALA A 93 2.46 9.35 -9.20
CA ALA A 93 3.60 8.73 -8.53
C ALA A 93 4.53 8.01 -9.53
N MET A 94 3.96 7.28 -10.48
CA MET A 94 4.72 6.51 -11.47
C MET A 94 5.28 7.38 -12.61
N LEU A 95 4.61 8.49 -12.95
CA LEU A 95 5.08 9.44 -13.95
C LEU A 95 6.44 10.04 -13.59
N SER A 96 6.72 10.23 -12.31
CA SER A 96 8.03 10.71 -11.82
C SER A 96 9.20 9.79 -12.17
N TYR A 97 8.92 8.52 -12.53
CA TYR A 97 9.88 7.53 -13.00
C TYR A 97 9.81 7.31 -14.53
N GLY A 98 9.06 8.14 -15.25
CA GLY A 98 8.83 8.00 -16.69
C GLY A 98 7.90 6.85 -17.07
N VAL A 99 7.06 6.37 -16.14
CA VAL A 99 6.10 5.29 -16.38
C VAL A 99 4.67 5.83 -16.33
N GLU A 100 3.92 5.64 -17.41
CA GLU A 100 2.50 5.96 -17.48
C GLU A 100 1.67 4.67 -17.36
N PRO A 101 1.09 4.35 -16.18
CA PRO A 101 0.40 3.09 -15.98
C PRO A 101 -1.03 3.08 -16.53
N GLU A 102 -1.45 1.94 -17.09
CA GLU A 102 -2.85 1.55 -17.17
C GLU A 102 -3.32 1.09 -15.78
N VAL A 103 -4.05 1.96 -15.07
CA VAL A 103 -4.53 1.66 -13.71
C VAL A 103 -5.87 0.94 -13.74
N GLU A 104 -5.95 -0.23 -13.09
CA GLU A 104 -7.21 -0.91 -12.77
C GLU A 104 -7.42 -0.89 -11.25
N VAL A 105 -8.48 -0.20 -10.81
CA VAL A 105 -8.87 -0.17 -9.39
C VAL A 105 -9.92 -1.24 -9.13
N VAL A 106 -9.60 -2.17 -8.24
CA VAL A 106 -10.47 -3.29 -7.83
C VAL A 106 -10.96 -3.11 -6.40
N GLY A 107 -12.02 -3.81 -5.99
CA GLY A 107 -12.42 -3.85 -4.58
C GLY A 107 -11.30 -4.37 -3.67
N VAL A 108 -11.34 -3.96 -2.39
CA VAL A 108 -10.47 -4.53 -1.33
C VAL A 108 -10.67 -6.03 -1.21
N GLU A 109 -11.90 -6.50 -1.45
CA GLU A 109 -12.23 -7.89 -1.73
C GLU A 109 -12.73 -7.96 -3.18
N PRO A 110 -11.86 -8.24 -4.16
CA PRO A 110 -12.21 -8.11 -5.57
C PRO A 110 -13.23 -9.18 -5.99
N THR A 111 -14.20 -8.78 -6.80
CA THR A 111 -15.16 -9.70 -7.43
C THR A 111 -14.51 -10.51 -8.56
N GLU A 112 -15.12 -11.63 -8.97
CA GLU A 112 -14.64 -12.42 -10.10
C GLU A 112 -14.52 -11.59 -11.40
N ALA A 113 -15.47 -10.68 -11.63
CA ALA A 113 -15.43 -9.77 -12.78
C ALA A 113 -14.26 -8.77 -12.70
N GLU A 114 -13.95 -8.25 -11.52
CA GLU A 114 -12.77 -7.40 -11.30
C GLU A 114 -11.46 -8.19 -11.52
N ILE A 115 -11.39 -9.42 -11.01
CA ILE A 115 -10.23 -10.32 -11.21
C ILE A 115 -10.02 -10.62 -12.69
N ALA A 116 -11.10 -10.90 -13.43
CA ALA A 116 -11.03 -11.16 -14.87
C ALA A 116 -10.54 -9.94 -15.65
N ARG A 117 -11.00 -8.73 -15.32
CA ARG A 117 -10.51 -7.49 -15.94
C ARG A 117 -9.04 -7.23 -15.63
N ALA A 118 -8.64 -7.35 -14.36
CA ALA A 118 -7.25 -7.19 -13.94
C ALA A 118 -6.32 -8.18 -14.66
N ARG A 119 -6.75 -9.44 -14.81
CA ARG A 119 -6.03 -10.45 -15.59
C ARG A 119 -5.90 -10.04 -17.06
N GLY A 120 -6.98 -9.58 -17.68
CA GLY A 120 -6.97 -9.13 -19.07
C GLY A 120 -5.97 -8.00 -19.31
N ARG A 121 -5.89 -7.03 -18.38
CA ARG A 121 -4.87 -5.96 -18.40
C ARG A 121 -3.45 -6.52 -18.27
N ALA A 122 -3.23 -7.41 -17.31
CA ALA A 122 -1.91 -7.98 -17.06
C ALA A 122 -1.37 -8.84 -18.22
N GLN A 123 -2.26 -9.49 -18.99
CA GLN A 123 -1.89 -10.32 -20.14
C GLN A 123 -1.37 -9.50 -21.34
N THR A 124 -1.87 -8.27 -21.49
CA THR A 124 -1.46 -7.37 -22.59
C THR A 124 -0.28 -6.47 -22.18
N ALA A 125 -0.11 -6.21 -20.89
CA ALA A 125 0.99 -5.44 -20.36
C ALA A 125 2.34 -6.17 -20.46
N ASP A 126 3.41 -5.39 -20.63
CA ASP A 126 4.79 -5.87 -20.61
C ASP A 126 5.32 -6.06 -19.20
N ALA A 127 4.83 -5.25 -18.24
CA ALA A 127 5.02 -5.39 -16.81
C ALA A 127 3.72 -5.10 -16.05
N THR A 128 3.46 -5.85 -14.98
CA THR A 128 2.31 -5.64 -14.09
C THR A 128 2.80 -5.40 -12.67
N ILE A 129 2.24 -4.40 -12.00
CA ILE A 129 2.45 -4.15 -10.56
C ILE A 129 1.11 -4.40 -9.87
N LEU A 130 1.08 -5.39 -8.99
CA LEU A 130 -0.07 -5.68 -8.13
C LEU A 130 0.17 -5.11 -6.74
N PHE A 131 -0.77 -4.31 -6.25
CA PHE A 131 -0.81 -3.90 -4.85
C PHE A 131 -1.75 -4.86 -4.11
N LEU A 132 -1.16 -5.81 -3.39
CA LEU A 132 -1.86 -6.94 -2.80
C LEU A 132 -2.33 -6.60 -1.38
N TYR A 133 -3.61 -6.87 -1.11
CA TYR A 133 -4.26 -6.62 0.18
C TYR A 133 -4.59 -7.94 0.90
N ASP A 134 -3.69 -8.39 1.77
CA ASP A 134 -3.81 -9.56 2.65
C ASP A 134 -4.43 -10.82 2.02
N ALA A 135 -3.74 -11.43 1.06
CA ALA A 135 -4.17 -12.68 0.44
C ALA A 135 -4.34 -13.84 1.44
N HIS A 136 -3.59 -13.84 2.54
CA HIS A 136 -3.74 -14.82 3.63
C HIS A 136 -5.05 -14.65 4.43
N LEU A 137 -5.68 -13.48 4.40
CA LEU A 137 -6.96 -13.21 5.06
C LEU A 137 -8.14 -13.22 4.09
N TYR A 138 -7.93 -12.81 2.84
CA TYR A 138 -8.99 -12.64 1.84
C TYR A 138 -8.79 -13.59 0.65
N PRO A 139 -9.61 -14.66 0.53
CA PRO A 139 -9.51 -15.62 -0.57
C PRO A 139 -9.62 -14.97 -1.97
N SER A 140 -10.38 -13.89 -2.10
CA SER A 140 -10.50 -13.12 -3.36
C SER A 140 -9.18 -12.44 -3.77
N ASN A 141 -8.42 -11.90 -2.82
CA ASN A 141 -7.07 -11.39 -3.08
C ASN A 141 -6.09 -12.51 -3.43
N ARG A 142 -6.24 -13.69 -2.79
CA ARG A 142 -5.45 -14.87 -3.18
C ARG A 142 -5.75 -15.29 -4.61
N GLN A 143 -7.03 -15.35 -4.99
CA GLN A 143 -7.45 -15.67 -6.35
C GLN A 143 -6.94 -14.62 -7.36
N LEU A 144 -6.97 -13.34 -7.01
CA LEU A 144 -6.38 -12.26 -7.82
C LEU A 144 -4.89 -12.50 -8.05
N LEU A 145 -4.12 -12.73 -6.97
CA LEU A 145 -2.69 -13.02 -7.05
C LEU A 145 -2.41 -14.22 -7.96
N ASP A 146 -3.09 -15.35 -7.75
CA ASP A 146 -2.89 -16.56 -8.56
C ASP A 146 -3.26 -16.38 -10.03
N SER A 147 -4.31 -15.59 -10.30
CA SER A 147 -4.73 -15.22 -11.65
C SER A 147 -3.67 -14.39 -12.38
N LEU A 148 -3.10 -13.39 -11.70
CA LEU A 148 -2.06 -12.52 -12.28
C LEU A 148 -0.72 -13.26 -12.43
N GLN A 149 -0.30 -14.07 -11.46
CA GLN A 149 0.93 -14.88 -11.56
C GLN A 149 0.88 -15.87 -12.74
N SER A 150 -0.32 -16.31 -13.13
CA SER A 150 -0.50 -17.24 -14.26
C SER A 150 -0.64 -16.53 -15.61
N GLY A 151 -0.96 -15.23 -15.62
CA GLY A 151 -1.32 -14.49 -16.84
C GLY A 151 -0.36 -13.37 -17.22
N ALA A 152 0.36 -12.78 -16.26
CA ALA A 152 1.24 -11.65 -16.51
C ALA A 152 2.57 -12.08 -17.16
N ARG A 153 3.09 -11.27 -18.07
CA ARG A 153 4.42 -11.49 -18.68
C ARG A 153 5.57 -11.27 -17.70
N ALA A 154 5.39 -10.32 -16.80
CA ALA A 154 6.26 -10.05 -15.67
C ALA A 154 5.42 -9.38 -14.58
N LEU A 155 5.63 -9.79 -13.33
CA LEU A 155 4.82 -9.34 -12.20
C LEU A 155 5.73 -8.89 -11.04
N ALA A 156 5.43 -7.72 -10.51
CA ALA A 156 5.87 -7.30 -9.19
C ALA A 156 4.65 -7.18 -8.27
N VAL A 157 4.79 -7.64 -7.04
CA VAL A 157 3.74 -7.62 -6.03
C VAL A 157 4.22 -6.76 -4.86
N VAL A 158 3.45 -5.71 -4.58
CA VAL A 158 3.56 -4.87 -3.38
C VAL A 158 2.69 -5.51 -2.30
N LEU A 159 3.32 -6.06 -1.27
CA LEU A 159 2.65 -6.60 -0.08
C LEU A 159 2.34 -5.44 0.85
N MET A 160 1.09 -4.97 0.82
CA MET A 160 0.68 -3.68 1.38
C MET A 160 0.56 -3.65 2.90
N ARG A 161 0.41 -4.80 3.56
CA ARG A 161 0.17 -4.86 5.00
C ARG A 161 1.13 -5.85 5.63
N ASP A 162 0.75 -7.13 5.64
CA ASP A 162 1.58 -8.17 6.23
C ASP A 162 2.51 -8.79 5.18
N PRO A 163 3.78 -9.06 5.53
CA PRO A 163 4.74 -9.67 4.60
C PRO A 163 4.47 -11.16 4.38
N TYR A 164 3.53 -11.78 5.11
CA TYR A 164 3.27 -13.23 5.08
C TYR A 164 2.80 -13.72 3.71
N ASP A 165 2.09 -12.86 2.96
CA ASP A 165 1.70 -13.14 1.58
C ASP A 165 2.88 -13.42 0.64
N ALA A 166 4.12 -13.10 1.06
CA ALA A 166 5.34 -13.50 0.36
C ALA A 166 5.42 -15.02 0.14
N GLU A 167 4.84 -15.83 1.02
CA GLU A 167 4.81 -17.29 0.90
C GLU A 167 4.01 -17.78 -0.33
N TYR A 168 3.15 -16.93 -0.89
CA TYR A 168 2.32 -17.23 -2.06
C TYR A 168 2.93 -16.78 -3.38
N LEU A 169 4.08 -16.10 -3.33
CA LEU A 169 4.78 -15.64 -4.51
C LEU A 169 5.44 -16.83 -5.22
N ARG A 170 5.11 -17.02 -6.50
CA ARG A 170 5.75 -18.01 -7.37
C ARG A 170 7.12 -17.50 -7.82
N GLY A 171 8.02 -18.43 -8.11
CA GLY A 171 9.31 -18.11 -8.73
C GLY A 171 9.14 -17.23 -9.97
N GLY A 172 9.94 -16.17 -10.09
CA GLY A 172 9.84 -15.18 -11.16
C GLY A 172 8.92 -13.99 -10.87
N THR A 173 8.23 -13.97 -9.72
CA THR A 173 7.45 -12.82 -9.26
C THR A 173 8.29 -11.97 -8.30
N ALA A 174 8.41 -10.67 -8.56
CA ALA A 174 9.06 -9.76 -7.63
C ALA A 174 8.14 -9.53 -6.42
N GLY A 175 8.73 -9.43 -5.22
CA GLY A 175 8.00 -9.13 -4.00
C GLY A 175 8.63 -7.96 -3.28
N VAL A 176 7.84 -6.95 -2.93
CA VAL A 176 8.29 -5.77 -2.19
C VAL A 176 7.30 -5.43 -1.08
N THR A 177 7.77 -4.91 0.03
CA THR A 177 6.91 -4.39 1.11
C THR A 177 7.53 -3.17 1.77
N ALA A 178 6.68 -2.30 2.33
CA ALA A 178 7.07 -1.29 3.30
C ALA A 178 6.21 -1.39 4.59
N TYR A 179 5.63 -2.59 4.84
CA TYR A 179 4.85 -2.94 6.03
C TYR A 179 3.65 -2.01 6.27
N GLY A 180 3.01 -1.55 5.20
CA GLY A 180 1.87 -0.66 5.25
C GLY A 180 1.59 0.03 3.92
N TRP A 181 0.46 0.72 3.87
CA TRP A 181 -0.09 1.38 2.68
C TRP A 181 -0.30 2.88 2.87
N ARG A 182 0.34 3.48 3.87
CA ARG A 182 0.42 4.94 3.96
C ARG A 182 1.10 5.50 2.72
N LYS A 183 0.77 6.72 2.33
CA LYS A 183 1.26 7.30 1.07
C LYS A 183 2.79 7.25 0.99
N CYS A 184 3.50 7.60 2.07
CA CYS A 184 4.96 7.52 2.11
C CYS A 184 5.52 6.10 1.95
N GLN A 185 4.79 5.07 2.41
CA GLN A 185 5.17 3.66 2.25
C GLN A 185 4.95 3.19 0.80
N LEU A 186 3.83 3.59 0.20
CA LEU A 186 3.53 3.31 -1.22
C LEU A 186 4.53 4.00 -2.16
N ASP A 187 4.88 5.25 -1.87
CA ASP A 187 5.92 5.98 -2.62
C ASP A 187 7.28 5.26 -2.51
N ALA A 188 7.63 4.76 -1.32
CA ALA A 188 8.88 4.06 -1.08
C ALA A 188 8.97 2.70 -1.80
N VAL A 189 7.90 1.90 -1.82
CA VAL A 189 7.89 0.64 -2.57
C VAL A 189 7.91 0.90 -4.08
N LEU A 190 7.24 1.95 -4.56
CA LEU A 190 7.30 2.36 -5.96
C LEU A 190 8.74 2.69 -6.37
N THR A 191 9.51 3.40 -5.54
CA THR A 191 10.95 3.60 -5.79
C THR A 191 11.68 2.28 -5.97
N ARG A 192 11.44 1.27 -5.11
CA ARG A 192 12.13 -0.03 -5.21
C ARG A 192 11.76 -0.82 -6.48
N VAL A 193 10.52 -0.70 -6.93
CA VAL A 193 10.05 -1.42 -8.13
C VAL A 193 10.45 -0.71 -9.41
N LEU A 194 10.50 0.62 -9.41
CA LEU A 194 10.65 1.43 -10.63
C LEU A 194 12.07 1.97 -10.85
N ALA A 195 12.82 2.32 -9.81
CA ALA A 195 14.11 3.03 -9.85
C ALA A 195 15.30 2.18 -9.49
#